data_AF-A0A6B3FFA7-F1
#
_entry.id   AF-A0A6B3FFA7-F1
#
_cell.length_a   1.000
_cell.length_b   1.000
_cell.length_c   1.000
_cell.angle_alpha   90.00
_cell.angle_beta   90.00
_cell.angle_gamma   90.00
#
_symmetry.space_group_name_H-M   'P 1'
#
loop_
_entity.id
_entity.type
_entity.pdbx_description
1 polymer ?
#
loop_
_entity_poly.entity_id
_entity_poly.type
_entity_poly.pdbx_seq_one_letter_code
_entity_poly.pdbx_strand_id
1 'polypeptide(L)'
;AILMVSAHWEEAPLALGSTETVPLVYDFWGFPEHYYGVRYEAPGAPGLADSVRKLLRGAGTPVQDIPDRGLDHGAYVPLVEMFPDADIPVLQISLPTLDPQKLMAVGRKLAPLRDEGVLIVGSGFFTHNL
;
A
#
# COMPACT_ATOMS: atom_id res chain seq x y z
N ALA A 1 -8.05 1.90 -10.15
CA ALA A 1 -7.54 2.06 -8.76
C ALA A 1 -6.15 1.44 -8.67
N ILE A 2 -5.37 1.81 -7.65
CA ILE A 2 -4.01 1.29 -7.43
C ILE A 2 -3.95 0.59 -6.08
N LEU A 3 -3.36 -0.61 -6.05
CA LEU A 3 -3.00 -1.33 -4.84
C LEU A 3 -1.49 -1.23 -4.61
N MET A 4 -1.09 -0.50 -3.57
CA MET A 4 0.31 -0.31 -3.18
C MET A 4 0.73 -1.36 -2.14
N VAL A 5 1.89 -1.98 -2.38
CA VAL A 5 2.62 -2.81 -1.43
C VAL A 5 4.01 -2.20 -1.27
N SER A 6 4.27 -1.58 -0.12
CA SER A 6 5.56 -0.94 0.18
C SER A 6 6.39 -1.79 1.13
N ALA A 7 7.69 -1.87 0.89
CA ALA A 7 8.65 -2.49 1.82
C ALA A 7 8.71 -1.79 3.19
N HIS A 8 8.21 -0.56 3.30
CA HIS A 8 8.25 0.27 4.51
C HIS A 8 7.15 -0.03 5.52
N TRP A 9 6.20 -0.88 5.16
CA TRP A 9 5.08 -1.20 6.04
C TRP A 9 4.97 -2.70 6.30
N GLU A 10 5.68 -3.14 7.33
CA GLU A 10 5.53 -4.46 7.92
C GLU A 10 4.49 -4.40 9.06
N GLU A 11 3.44 -5.21 8.98
CA GLU A 11 2.38 -5.25 10.01
C GLU A 11 1.62 -6.57 9.90
N ALA A 12 1.39 -7.23 11.04
CA ALA A 12 0.74 -8.53 11.14
C ALA A 12 -0.33 -8.51 12.26
N PRO A 13 -1.61 -8.79 11.95
CA PRO A 13 -2.17 -9.26 10.68
C PRO A 13 -2.06 -8.28 9.51
N LEU A 14 -2.27 -8.77 8.28
CA LEU A 14 -2.25 -7.92 7.08
C LEU A 14 -3.22 -6.75 7.28
N ALA A 15 -2.71 -5.54 7.12
CA ALA A 15 -3.44 -4.32 7.39
C ALA A 15 -3.75 -3.57 6.09
N LEU A 16 -4.93 -2.94 6.05
CA LEU A 16 -5.34 -1.99 5.02
C LEU A 16 -5.25 -0.57 5.57
N GLY A 17 -4.60 0.33 4.84
CA GLY A 17 -4.52 1.75 5.14
C GLY A 17 -5.02 2.58 3.96
N SER A 18 -5.20 3.88 4.15
CA SER A 18 -5.66 4.80 3.09
C SER A 18 -6.99 4.35 2.44
N THR A 19 -7.91 3.80 3.26
CA THR A 19 -9.28 3.49 2.82
C THR A 19 -10.10 4.74 2.54
N GLU A 20 -9.69 5.85 3.14
CA GLU A 20 -10.17 7.22 2.92
C GLU A 20 -8.95 8.11 2.56
N THR A 21 -9.20 9.34 2.11
CA THR A 21 -8.11 10.31 1.88
C THR A 21 -7.59 10.83 3.22
N VAL A 22 -6.40 10.37 3.61
CA VAL A 22 -5.73 10.71 4.87
C VAL A 22 -4.30 11.23 4.60
N PRO A 23 -3.70 12.00 5.51
CA PRO A 23 -2.34 12.53 5.33
C PRO A 23 -1.28 11.43 5.12
N LEU A 24 -0.23 11.76 4.35
CA LEU A 24 0.93 10.88 4.17
C LEU A 24 1.61 10.53 5.49
N VAL A 25 2.24 9.36 5.51
CA VAL A 25 3.15 8.95 6.59
C VAL A 25 4.57 9.35 6.19
N TYR A 26 5.20 10.18 7.01
CA TYR A 26 6.62 10.55 6.87
C TYR A 26 7.48 9.64 7.74
N ASP A 27 7.79 8.45 7.23
CA ASP A 27 8.58 7.39 7.89
C ASP A 27 10.09 7.50 7.64
N PHE A 28 10.59 8.71 7.35
CA PHE A 28 12.01 9.01 7.11
C PHE A 28 12.45 10.26 7.89
N TRP A 29 13.73 10.34 8.25
CA TRP A 29 14.32 11.45 9.02
C TRP A 29 15.67 11.88 8.44
N GLY A 30 16.11 13.10 8.80
CA GLY A 30 17.43 13.61 8.42
C GLY A 30 17.52 14.20 7.00
N PHE A 31 16.39 14.33 6.31
CA PHE A 31 16.31 14.94 4.99
C PHE A 31 16.00 16.45 5.06
N PRO A 32 16.28 17.21 4.00
CA PRO A 32 15.83 18.60 3.88
C PRO A 32 14.32 18.79 4.11
N GLU A 33 13.95 19.93 4.70
CA GLU A 33 12.55 20.24 5.11
C GLU A 33 11.53 20.14 3.96
N HIS A 34 11.93 20.48 2.73
CA HIS A 34 11.00 20.45 1.59
C HIS A 34 10.43 19.06 1.29
N TYR A 35 11.13 17.98 1.66
CA TYR A 35 10.60 16.62 1.51
C TYR A 35 9.44 16.33 2.47
N TYR A 36 9.41 16.98 3.65
CA TYR A 36 8.30 16.90 4.60
C TYR A 36 7.10 17.77 4.22
N GLY A 37 7.25 18.63 3.20
CA GLY A 37 6.19 19.46 2.65
C GLY A 37 5.41 18.80 1.50
N VAL A 38 5.89 17.67 0.96
CA VAL A 38 5.26 16.97 -0.16
C VAL A 38 3.91 16.42 0.26
N ARG A 39 2.88 16.59 -0.58
CA ARG A 39 1.55 16.02 -0.36
C ARG A 39 1.12 15.20 -1.57
N TYR A 40 0.28 14.20 -1.34
CA TYR A 40 -0.30 13.38 -2.38
C TYR A 40 -1.70 12.93 -1.92
N GLU A 41 -2.72 13.71 -2.28
CA GLU A 41 -4.10 13.58 -1.77
C GLU A 41 -4.95 12.66 -2.65
N ALA A 42 -4.47 11.44 -2.86
CA ALA A 42 -5.22 10.46 -3.64
C ALA A 42 -6.60 10.14 -3.01
N PRO A 43 -7.65 9.92 -3.82
CA PRO A 43 -8.91 9.39 -3.32
C PRO A 43 -8.70 8.07 -2.57
N GLY A 44 -9.38 7.90 -1.43
CA GLY A 44 -9.47 6.59 -0.79
C GLY A 44 -10.12 5.55 -1.71
N ALA A 45 -9.78 4.27 -1.52
CA ALA A 45 -10.27 3.18 -2.37
C ALA A 45 -11.08 2.12 -1.58
N PRO A 46 -12.24 2.48 -0.97
CA PRO A 46 -13.01 1.57 -0.12
C PRO A 46 -13.52 0.32 -0.86
N GLY A 47 -13.93 0.44 -2.13
CA GLY A 47 -14.35 -0.71 -2.93
C GLY A 47 -13.20 -1.70 -3.24
N LEU A 48 -11.98 -1.18 -3.37
CA LEU A 48 -10.78 -2.03 -3.49
C LEU A 48 -10.47 -2.71 -2.17
N ALA A 49 -10.61 -1.99 -1.05
CA ALA A 49 -10.44 -2.57 0.29
C ALA A 49 -11.38 -3.75 0.52
N ASP A 50 -12.66 -3.62 0.16
CA ASP A 50 -13.64 -4.71 0.26
C ASP A 50 -13.26 -5.92 -0.61
N SER A 51 -12.76 -5.66 -1.81
CA SER A 51 -12.32 -6.72 -2.73
C SER A 51 -11.09 -7.45 -2.18
N VAL A 52 -10.13 -6.73 -1.61
CA VAL A 52 -8.97 -7.32 -0.91
C VAL A 52 -9.41 -8.16 0.28
N ARG A 53 -10.29 -7.65 1.16
CA ARG A 53 -10.84 -8.42 2.29
C ARG A 53 -11.50 -9.70 1.82
N LYS A 54 -12.29 -9.64 0.73
CA LYS A 54 -12.99 -10.79 0.16
C LYS A 54 -12.02 -11.85 -0.39
N LEU A 55 -11.00 -11.43 -1.13
CA LEU A 55 -10.01 -12.34 -1.74
C LEU A 55 -9.10 -12.99 -0.70
N LEU A 56 -8.77 -12.26 0.36
CA LEU A 56 -7.91 -12.76 1.44
C LEU A 56 -8.69 -13.53 2.51
N ARG A 57 -10.04 -13.50 2.48
CA ARG A 57 -10.92 -14.18 3.43
C ARG A 57 -10.61 -15.68 3.49
N GLY A 58 -10.20 -16.16 4.66
CA GLY A 58 -9.91 -17.57 4.90
C GLY A 58 -9.50 -17.83 6.35
N ALA A 59 -9.58 -19.10 6.78
CA ALA A 59 -9.11 -19.49 8.10
C ALA A 59 -7.63 -19.13 8.27
N GLY A 60 -7.31 -18.31 9.28
CA GLY A 60 -5.94 -17.93 9.61
C GLY A 60 -5.34 -16.76 8.82
N THR A 61 -6.13 -16.01 8.04
CA THR A 61 -5.64 -14.77 7.38
C THR A 61 -6.50 -13.57 7.78
N PRO A 62 -6.45 -13.11 9.04
CA PRO A 62 -7.14 -11.89 9.43
C PRO A 62 -6.61 -10.71 8.61
N VAL A 63 -7.55 -9.89 8.13
CA VAL A 63 -7.25 -8.59 7.52
C VAL A 63 -7.81 -7.53 8.45
N GLN A 64 -6.96 -6.60 8.88
CA GLN A 64 -7.33 -5.51 9.78
C GLN A 64 -7.34 -4.17 9.05
N ASP A 65 -8.08 -3.22 9.60
CA ASP A 65 -8.17 -1.86 9.06
C ASP A 65 -7.44 -0.88 9.97
N ILE A 66 -6.57 -0.08 9.38
CA ILE A 66 -5.88 1.05 10.01
C ILE A 66 -6.18 2.29 9.14
N PRO A 67 -7.43 2.79 9.17
CA PRO A 67 -7.92 3.78 8.20
C PRO A 67 -7.12 5.09 8.24
N ASP A 68 -6.64 5.47 9.44
CA ASP A 68 -5.84 6.68 9.65
C ASP A 68 -4.39 6.57 9.15
N ARG A 69 -3.96 5.38 8.69
CA ARG A 69 -2.63 5.19 8.12
C ARG A 69 -2.62 5.56 6.65
N GLY A 70 -2.01 6.70 6.35
CA GLY A 70 -1.75 7.14 4.99
C GLY A 70 -0.61 6.39 4.30
N LEU A 71 -0.31 6.84 3.09
CA LEU A 71 0.75 6.29 2.26
C LEU A 71 2.13 6.61 2.85
N ASP A 72 2.99 5.60 3.04
CA ASP A 72 4.40 5.83 3.38
C ASP A 72 5.23 6.27 2.16
N HIS A 73 6.48 6.69 2.37
CA HIS A 73 7.28 7.21 1.25
C HIS A 73 7.59 6.18 0.17
N GLY A 74 7.71 4.90 0.51
CA GLY A 74 7.84 3.84 -0.48
C GLY A 74 6.59 3.73 -1.35
N ALA A 75 5.42 4.11 -0.84
CA ALA A 75 4.18 4.15 -1.59
C ALA A 75 3.98 5.46 -2.38
N TYR A 76 4.05 6.64 -1.73
CA TYR A 76 3.65 7.88 -2.41
C TYR A 76 4.69 8.42 -3.40
N VAL A 77 6.00 8.24 -3.15
CA VAL A 77 7.06 8.77 -4.04
C VAL A 77 6.92 8.26 -5.48
N PRO A 78 6.80 6.95 -5.76
CA PRO A 78 6.60 6.50 -7.13
C PRO A 78 5.27 6.99 -7.73
N LEU A 79 4.24 7.19 -6.89
CA LEU A 79 2.94 7.67 -7.35
C LEU A 79 2.97 9.15 -7.76
N VAL A 80 3.70 10.00 -7.04
CA VAL A 80 3.92 11.42 -7.43
C VAL A 80 4.52 11.50 -8.83
N GLU A 81 5.47 10.62 -9.16
CA GLU A 81 6.13 10.61 -10.47
C GLU A 81 5.25 9.99 -11.59
N MET A 82 4.48 8.95 -11.27
CA MET A 82 3.66 8.24 -12.26
C MET A 82 2.31 8.91 -12.51
N PHE A 83 1.70 9.50 -11.49
CA PHE A 83 0.33 10.01 -11.46
C PHE A 83 0.25 11.33 -10.66
N PRO A 84 0.91 12.40 -11.13
CA PRO A 84 1.11 13.64 -10.34
C PRO A 84 -0.19 14.35 -9.94
N ASP A 85 -1.28 14.16 -10.69
CA ASP A 85 -2.58 14.78 -10.41
C ASP A 85 -3.32 14.14 -9.22
N ALA A 86 -2.83 13.01 -8.72
CA ALA A 86 -3.41 12.27 -7.59
C ALA A 86 -4.92 11.98 -7.74
N ASP A 87 -5.40 11.76 -8.97
CA ASP A 87 -6.82 11.60 -9.28
C ASP A 87 -7.29 10.12 -9.33
N ILE A 88 -6.35 9.19 -9.15
CA ILE A 88 -6.62 7.74 -9.13
C ILE A 88 -6.79 7.27 -7.68
N PRO A 89 -7.85 6.50 -7.34
CA PRO A 89 -7.99 5.92 -6.01
C PRO A 89 -6.84 4.98 -5.66
N VAL A 90 -6.26 5.15 -4.46
CA VAL A 90 -5.12 4.35 -3.97
C VAL A 90 -5.51 3.65 -2.67
N LEU A 91 -5.15 2.37 -2.57
CA LEU A 91 -5.14 1.62 -1.32
C LEU A 91 -3.71 1.17 -1.03
N GLN A 92 -3.29 1.19 0.23
CA GLN A 92 -2.05 0.55 0.65
C GLN A 92 -2.34 -0.66 1.55
N ILE A 93 -1.55 -1.72 1.38
CA ILE A 93 -1.55 -2.89 2.26
C ILE A 93 -0.17 -3.14 2.87
N SER A 94 -0.15 -3.73 4.07
CA SER A 94 1.08 -4.11 4.75
C SER A 94 1.67 -5.44 4.24
N LEU A 95 2.94 -5.68 4.58
CA LEU A 95 3.59 -6.98 4.52
C LEU A 95 3.40 -7.70 5.87
N PRO A 96 2.61 -8.79 5.96
CA PRO A 96 2.37 -9.50 7.21
C PRO A 96 3.48 -10.45 7.63
N THR A 97 4.52 -10.60 6.80
CA THR A 97 5.64 -11.51 7.00
C THR A 97 6.73 -11.20 5.98
N LEU A 98 7.96 -11.59 6.27
CA LEU A 98 9.10 -11.56 5.33
C LEU A 98 9.33 -12.90 4.63
N ASP A 99 8.51 -13.92 4.92
CA ASP A 99 8.60 -15.22 4.25
C ASP A 99 8.13 -15.10 2.78
N PRO A 100 9.03 -15.31 1.80
CA PRO A 100 8.71 -15.10 0.39
C PRO A 100 7.65 -16.07 -0.13
N GLN A 101 7.55 -17.29 0.43
CA GLN A 101 6.53 -18.25 0.01
C GLN A 101 5.14 -17.82 0.49
N LYS A 102 5.05 -17.31 1.71
CA LYS A 102 3.80 -16.75 2.24
C LYS A 102 3.39 -15.48 1.49
N LEU A 103 4.33 -14.59 1.19
CA LEU A 103 4.07 -13.39 0.38
C LEU A 103 3.63 -13.74 -1.05
N MET A 104 4.27 -14.74 -1.67
CA MET A 104 3.84 -15.24 -2.98
C MET A 104 2.40 -15.80 -2.95
N ALA A 105 2.02 -16.48 -1.87
CA ALA A 105 0.65 -16.96 -1.69
C ALA A 105 -0.37 -15.81 -1.56
N VAL A 106 0.00 -14.72 -0.88
CA VAL A 106 -0.83 -13.49 -0.83
C VAL A 106 -0.97 -12.90 -2.23
N GLY A 107 0.14 -12.73 -2.96
CA GLY A 107 0.12 -12.21 -4.33
C GLY A 107 -0.77 -13.03 -5.28
N ARG A 108 -0.74 -14.37 -5.17
CA ARG A 108 -1.64 -15.26 -5.94
C ARG A 108 -3.12 -15.03 -5.64
N LYS A 109 -3.48 -14.77 -4.37
CA LYS A 109 -4.87 -14.44 -3.99
C LYS A 109 -5.31 -13.09 -4.53
N LEU A 110 -4.38 -12.12 -4.63
CA LEU A 110 -4.66 -10.76 -5.13
C LEU A 110 -4.67 -10.67 -6.67
N ALA A 111 -4.12 -11.66 -7.37
CA ALA A 111 -4.00 -11.66 -8.82
C ALA A 111 -5.29 -11.33 -9.60
N PRO A 112 -6.50 -11.79 -9.20
CA PRO A 112 -7.74 -11.47 -9.91
C PRO A 112 -8.08 -9.98 -9.97
N LEU A 113 -7.55 -9.15 -9.05
CA LEU A 113 -7.79 -7.70 -9.07
C LEU A 113 -7.29 -7.05 -10.38
N ARG A 114 -6.30 -7.64 -11.04
CA ARG A 114 -5.80 -7.15 -12.33
C ARG A 114 -6.84 -7.24 -13.45
N ASP A 115 -7.76 -8.20 -13.35
CA ASP A 115 -8.87 -8.36 -14.31
C ASP A 115 -10.00 -7.34 -14.03
N GLU A 116 -9.97 -6.69 -12.87
CA GLU A 116 -10.91 -5.65 -12.43
C GLU A 116 -10.37 -4.22 -12.66
N GLY A 117 -9.29 -4.08 -13.43
CA GLY A 117 -8.69 -2.77 -13.72
C GLY A 117 -7.88 -2.18 -12.56
N VAL A 118 -7.41 -3.01 -11.62
CA VAL A 118 -6.51 -2.60 -10.54
C VAL A 118 -5.05 -2.74 -10.98
N LEU A 119 -4.31 -1.63 -10.88
CA LEU A 119 -2.85 -1.66 -10.99
C LEU A 119 -2.26 -2.07 -9.64
N ILE A 120 -1.50 -3.18 -9.60
CA ILE A 120 -0.81 -3.64 -8.39
C ILE A 120 0.66 -3.20 -8.49
N VAL A 121 1.14 -2.46 -7.51
CA VAL A 121 2.52 -1.93 -7.46
C VAL A 121 3.22 -2.42 -6.20
N GLY A 122 4.33 -3.13 -6.39
CA GLY A 122 5.29 -3.42 -5.33
C GLY A 122 6.42 -2.40 -5.37
N SER A 123 6.69 -1.72 -4.27
CA SER A 123 7.75 -0.72 -4.13
C SER A 123 8.74 -1.13 -3.05
N GLY A 124 10.03 -1.01 -3.36
CA GLY A 124 11.14 -1.41 -2.50
C GLY A 124 12.47 -1.35 -3.25
N PHE A 125 13.50 -1.98 -2.69
CA PHE A 125 14.85 -1.99 -3.26
C PHE A 125 15.34 -3.42 -3.50
N PHE A 126 16.12 -3.63 -4.57
CA PHE A 126 16.71 -4.93 -4.89
C PHE A 126 17.82 -5.35 -3.92
N THR A 127 18.53 -4.36 -3.35
CA THR A 127 19.53 -4.54 -2.28
C THR A 127 19.30 -3.46 -1.23
N HIS A 128 19.36 -3.83 0.04
CA HIS A 128 19.20 -2.89 1.15
C HIS A 128 20.43 -2.95 2.07
N ASN A 129 21.41 -2.11 1.78
CA ASN A 129 22.64 -1.94 2.58
C ASN A 129 22.96 -0.43 2.61
N LEU A 130 22.41 0.26 3.61
CA LEU A 130 22.51 1.71 3.80
C LEU A 130 23.40 2.01 5.00
#